data_AF-A0A7C7D7S2-F1
#
_entry.id   AF-A0A7C7D7S2-F1
#
_cell.length_a   1.000
_cell.length_b   1.000
_cell.length_c   1.000
_cell.angle_alpha   90.00
_cell.angle_beta   90.00
_cell.angle_gamma   90.00
#
_symmetry.space_group_name_H-M   'P 1'
#
loop_
_entity.id
_entity.type
_entity.pdbx_description
1 polymer ?
#
loop_
_entity_poly.entity_id
_entity_poly.type
_entity_poly.pdbx_seq_one_letter_code
_entity_poly.pdbx_strand_id
1 'polypeptide(L)'
;MHIYQIELTNYCNSNCQWCNHSKMKREKGFMDWRTFERTVEFLKYAPPPDNTVGLHHFGESLLHPDLNSFLQYLEDRGINWRLSTNGRLLQEVEIRDMLLKHKGLLVISMENGSDIKSVNLLIQEKAQEKSQLRILLQTFGDTDMSKVMAGEYEIFHTTKHSWAKKGHGEYEQCCFLNQNWAAVLWNGTIVSCCFDMEGEAVIGHVNNPQHLKNRPWRLCPTCEVVLRC
;
A
#
# COMPACT_ATOMS: atom_id res chain seq x y z
N MET A 1 1.43 -1.58 19.63
CA MET A 1 0.68 -1.52 18.36
C MET A 1 1.63 -0.94 17.33
N HIS A 2 1.56 -1.38 16.08
CA HIS A 2 2.45 -0.95 15.01
C HIS A 2 1.62 -0.47 13.82
N ILE A 3 1.94 0.67 13.22
CA ILE A 3 1.26 1.05 11.98
C ILE A 3 1.93 0.33 10.82
N TYR A 4 1.20 -0.57 10.17
CA TYR A 4 1.70 -1.33 9.03
C TYR A 4 1.51 -0.57 7.71
N GLN A 5 0.39 0.15 7.57
CA GLN A 5 0.06 0.86 6.35
C GLN A 5 -0.70 2.17 6.59
N ILE A 6 -0.50 3.13 5.69
CA ILE A 6 -1.12 4.45 5.66
C ILE A 6 -1.75 4.60 4.26
N GLU A 7 -3.04 4.88 4.23
CA GLU A 7 -3.77 5.21 3.01
C GLU A 7 -3.59 6.68 2.68
N LEU A 8 -2.80 7.00 1.66
CA LEU A 8 -2.66 8.40 1.22
C LEU A 8 -3.91 8.91 0.52
N THR A 9 -4.55 8.05 -0.27
CA THR A 9 -5.81 8.35 -0.95
C THR A 9 -6.56 7.07 -1.23
N ASN A 10 -7.88 7.16 -1.28
CA ASN A 10 -8.75 6.08 -1.72
C ASN A 10 -9.37 6.37 -3.11
N TYR A 11 -8.85 7.36 -3.84
CA TYR A 11 -9.08 7.47 -5.28
C TYR A 11 -8.26 6.42 -6.02
N CYS A 12 -8.78 5.88 -7.11
CA CYS A 12 -8.07 4.94 -7.98
C CYS A 12 -8.48 5.20 -9.43
N ASN A 13 -7.52 5.12 -10.34
CA ASN A 13 -7.71 5.27 -11.80
C ASN A 13 -7.92 3.91 -12.51
N SER A 14 -8.13 2.83 -11.75
CA SER A 14 -8.41 1.49 -12.27
C SER A 14 -9.72 0.94 -11.71
N ASN A 15 -10.35 0.03 -12.46
CA ASN A 15 -11.57 -0.68 -12.04
C ASN A 15 -11.38 -2.20 -12.20
N CYS A 16 -10.37 -2.74 -11.52
CA CYS A 16 -10.00 -4.15 -11.60
C CYS A 16 -11.18 -5.07 -11.23
N GLN A 17 -11.41 -6.14 -11.99
CA GLN A 17 -12.55 -7.04 -11.79
C GLN A 17 -12.57 -7.74 -10.43
N TRP A 18 -11.39 -7.96 -9.85
CA TRP A 18 -11.18 -8.57 -8.54
C TRP A 18 -11.02 -7.52 -7.44
N CYS A 19 -11.31 -6.24 -7.66
CA CYS A 19 -11.24 -5.23 -6.61
C CYS A 19 -12.64 -4.66 -6.38
N ASN A 20 -13.14 -4.72 -5.13
CA ASN A 20 -14.44 -4.14 -4.78
C ASN A 20 -14.40 -2.61 -4.58
N HIS A 21 -13.29 -1.94 -4.92
CA HIS A 21 -13.12 -0.49 -4.78
C HIS A 21 -14.24 0.33 -5.41
N SER A 22 -14.75 -0.07 -6.59
CA SER A 22 -15.88 0.61 -7.24
C SER A 22 -17.20 0.51 -6.48
N LYS A 23 -17.30 -0.42 -5.52
CA LYS A 23 -18.47 -0.58 -4.62
C LYS A 23 -18.24 0.05 -3.24
N MET A 24 -17.07 0.63 -2.99
CA MET A 24 -16.74 1.29 -1.73
C MET A 24 -17.70 2.45 -1.47
N LYS A 25 -18.26 2.50 -0.26
CA LYS A 25 -19.31 3.47 0.11
C LYS A 25 -18.79 4.63 0.93
N ARG A 26 -17.67 4.45 1.65
CA ARG A 26 -17.06 5.53 2.42
C ARG A 26 -16.61 6.69 1.51
N GLU A 27 -16.55 7.88 2.11
CA GLU A 27 -16.12 9.10 1.44
C GLU A 27 -14.72 8.97 0.84
N LYS A 28 -14.52 9.61 -0.32
CA LYS A 28 -13.22 9.67 -0.98
C LYS A 28 -12.46 10.93 -0.62
N GLY A 29 -11.16 10.80 -0.45
CA GLY A 29 -10.31 11.91 -0.04
C GLY A 29 -8.83 11.66 -0.27
N PHE A 30 -8.08 12.73 -0.11
CA PHE A 30 -6.61 12.76 -0.05
C PHE A 30 -6.20 13.10 1.38
N MET A 31 -5.22 12.39 1.91
CA MET A 31 -4.68 12.66 3.23
C MET A 31 -4.01 14.03 3.25
N ASP A 32 -4.43 14.91 4.15
CA ASP A 32 -3.78 16.21 4.29
C ASP A 32 -2.42 16.10 5.02
N TRP A 33 -1.58 17.12 4.84
CA TRP A 33 -0.26 17.18 5.46
C TRP A 33 -0.30 17.02 6.99
N ARG A 34 -1.26 17.67 7.65
CA ARG A 34 -1.35 17.64 9.12
C ARG A 34 -1.67 16.25 9.65
N THR A 35 -2.52 15.52 8.93
CA THR A 35 -2.89 14.14 9.24
C THR A 35 -1.71 13.21 8.98
N PHE A 36 -1.00 13.38 7.87
CA PHE A 36 0.22 12.63 7.59
C PHE A 36 1.30 12.87 8.64
N GLU A 37 1.57 14.13 8.98
CA GLU A 37 2.53 14.54 10.01
C GLU A 37 2.22 13.87 11.35
N ARG A 38 0.97 13.96 11.82
CA ARG A 38 0.51 13.29 13.06
C ARG A 38 0.64 11.78 12.99
N THR A 39 0.37 11.19 11.82
CA THR A 39 0.53 9.75 11.61
C THR A 39 1.99 9.34 11.78
N VAL A 40 2.91 10.09 11.17
CA VAL A 40 4.36 9.84 11.27
C VAL A 40 4.91 10.11 12.67
N GLU A 41 4.41 11.12 13.37
CA GLU A 41 4.73 11.32 14.80
C GLU A 41 4.30 10.11 15.64
N PHE A 42 3.14 9.54 15.33
CA PHE A 42 2.65 8.35 16.00
C PHE A 42 3.53 7.11 15.72
N LEU A 43 4.14 6.99 14.52
CA LEU A 43 5.08 5.92 14.20
C LEU A 43 6.27 5.85 15.17
N LYS A 44 6.68 6.97 15.79
CA LYS A 44 7.76 6.95 16.79
C LYS A 44 7.43 6.07 18.01
N TYR A 45 6.15 5.98 18.36
CA TYR A 45 5.65 5.17 19.48
C TYR A 45 5.08 3.83 19.03
N ALA A 46 4.74 3.72 17.75
CA ALA A 46 4.12 2.55 17.11
C ALA A 46 4.87 2.20 15.81
N PRO A 47 6.16 1.84 15.88
CA PRO A 47 7.02 1.74 14.71
C PRO A 47 6.52 0.68 13.74
N PRO A 48 6.63 0.90 12.43
CA PRO A 48 6.25 -0.10 11.45
C PRO A 48 7.14 -1.35 11.57
N PRO A 49 6.62 -2.53 11.21
CA PRO A 49 7.44 -3.74 11.11
C PRO A 49 8.62 -3.54 10.16
N ASP A 50 9.79 -4.04 10.54
CA ASP A 50 11.04 -3.87 9.79
C ASP A 50 11.35 -2.41 9.41
N ASN A 51 10.87 -1.46 10.23
CA ASN A 51 10.97 -0.02 10.01
C ASN A 51 10.43 0.43 8.63
N THR A 52 9.48 -0.32 8.04
CA THR A 52 8.93 -0.07 6.70
C THR A 52 7.42 0.11 6.72
N VAL A 53 6.93 1.30 6.38
CA VAL A 53 5.49 1.59 6.30
C VAL A 53 4.94 1.41 4.88
N GLY A 54 3.80 0.74 4.76
CA GLY A 54 3.06 0.64 3.50
C GLY A 54 2.30 1.92 3.19
N LEU A 55 2.48 2.51 2.01
CA LEU A 55 1.74 3.69 1.55
C LEU A 55 0.63 3.27 0.58
N HIS A 56 -0.28 2.42 1.05
CA HIS A 56 -1.41 1.93 0.27
C HIS A 56 -2.53 1.44 1.20
N HIS A 57 -3.74 1.39 0.64
CA HIS A 57 -4.86 0.64 1.20
C HIS A 57 -5.85 0.35 0.06
N PHE A 58 -6.90 1.16 -0.13
CA PHE A 58 -7.88 1.02 -1.20
C PHE A 58 -7.90 2.22 -2.14
N GLY A 59 -6.79 2.44 -2.82
CA GLY A 59 -6.61 3.53 -3.78
C GLY A 59 -5.32 3.38 -4.60
N GLU A 60 -4.96 4.43 -5.32
CA GLU A 60 -3.72 4.58 -6.08
C GLU A 60 -2.93 5.76 -5.52
N SER A 61 -1.89 5.45 -4.74
CA SER A 61 -1.09 6.48 -4.04
C SER A 61 -0.36 7.42 -4.98
N LEU A 62 -0.05 7.00 -6.22
CA LEU A 62 0.55 7.88 -7.22
C LEU A 62 -0.37 9.03 -7.67
N LEU A 63 -1.67 9.00 -7.33
CA LEU A 63 -2.58 10.13 -7.55
C LEU A 63 -2.43 11.25 -6.52
N HIS A 64 -1.71 11.03 -5.42
CA HIS A 64 -1.63 12.01 -4.35
C HIS A 64 -0.73 13.20 -4.74
N PRO A 65 -1.23 14.46 -4.71
CA PRO A 65 -0.45 15.62 -5.16
C PRO A 65 0.82 15.84 -4.32
N ASP A 66 0.75 15.57 -3.02
CA ASP A 66 1.88 15.75 -2.09
C ASP A 66 2.74 14.49 -1.90
N LEU A 67 2.62 13.47 -2.77
CA LEU A 67 3.34 12.20 -2.59
C LEU A 67 4.85 12.42 -2.39
N ASN A 68 5.48 13.20 -3.26
CA ASN A 68 6.91 13.51 -3.18
C ASN A 68 7.31 14.05 -1.79
N SER A 69 6.52 14.98 -1.25
CA SER A 69 6.75 15.58 0.05
C SER A 69 6.58 14.57 1.19
N PHE A 70 5.62 13.65 1.07
CA PHE A 70 5.43 12.55 2.03
C PHE A 70 6.58 11.56 2.02
N LEU A 71 7.09 11.18 0.85
CA LEU A 71 8.24 10.28 0.71
C LEU A 71 9.49 10.92 1.34
N GLN A 72 9.80 12.18 0.97
CA GLN A 72 10.92 12.92 1.56
C GLN A 72 10.80 13.00 3.09
N TYR A 73 9.61 13.29 3.61
CA TYR A 73 9.39 13.45 5.04
C TYR A 73 9.64 12.17 5.85
N LEU A 74 9.34 10.99 5.28
CA LEU A 74 9.65 9.69 5.87
C LEU A 74 11.16 9.41 5.82
N GLU A 75 11.80 9.67 4.69
CA GLU A 75 13.24 9.45 4.48
C GLU A 75 14.09 10.32 5.42
N ASP A 76 13.73 11.59 5.60
CA ASP A 76 14.37 12.52 6.55
C ASP A 76 14.31 12.03 8.02
N ARG A 77 13.36 11.14 8.32
CA ARG A 77 13.17 10.52 9.64
C ARG A 77 13.71 9.10 9.72
N GLY A 78 14.37 8.63 8.67
CA GLY A 78 14.90 7.27 8.58
C GLY A 78 13.82 6.19 8.60
N ILE A 79 12.60 6.50 8.15
CA ILE A 79 11.50 5.53 8.05
C ILE A 79 11.45 5.03 6.60
N ASN A 80 11.58 3.72 6.39
CA ASN A 80 11.47 3.15 5.05
C ASN A 80 10.01 3.14 4.60
N TRP A 81 9.79 3.24 3.29
CA TRP A 81 8.46 3.19 2.71
C TRP A 81 8.35 2.11 1.64
N ARG A 82 7.14 1.54 1.54
CA ARG A 82 6.72 0.65 0.45
C ARG A 82 5.41 1.13 -0.15
N LEU A 83 5.40 1.45 -1.43
CA LEU A 83 4.19 1.91 -2.14
C LEU A 83 3.76 0.85 -3.16
N SER A 84 2.46 0.55 -3.21
CA SER A 84 1.89 -0.30 -4.26
C SER A 84 1.19 0.56 -5.30
N THR A 85 1.39 0.25 -6.58
CA THR A 85 0.77 0.95 -7.71
C THR A 85 0.26 -0.04 -8.75
N ASN A 86 -0.79 0.34 -9.48
CA ASN A 86 -1.25 -0.34 -10.69
C ASN A 86 -0.40 -0.04 -11.93
N GLY A 87 0.58 0.87 -11.81
CA GLY A 87 1.57 1.17 -12.84
C GLY A 87 1.08 2.07 -13.98
N ARG A 88 -0.20 2.41 -14.07
CA ARG A 88 -0.73 3.25 -15.18
C ARG A 88 -0.11 4.65 -15.22
N LEU A 89 0.14 5.24 -14.04
CA LEU A 89 0.74 6.58 -13.94
C LEU A 89 2.25 6.58 -14.21
N LEU A 90 2.87 5.41 -14.40
CA LEU A 90 4.27 5.34 -14.82
C LEU A 90 4.46 5.79 -16.26
N GLN A 91 3.40 6.00 -17.06
CA GLN A 91 3.52 6.60 -18.39
C GLN A 91 3.99 8.07 -18.33
N GLU A 92 3.68 8.76 -17.22
CA GLU A 92 4.05 10.15 -17.00
C GLU A 92 5.51 10.23 -16.56
N VAL A 93 6.32 10.99 -17.29
CA VAL A 93 7.77 11.09 -17.01
C VAL A 93 8.04 11.73 -15.66
N GLU A 94 7.23 12.71 -15.26
CA GLU A 94 7.36 13.41 -13.99
C GLU A 94 7.14 12.47 -12.79
N ILE A 95 6.27 11.47 -12.93
CA ILE A 95 6.05 10.45 -11.90
C ILE A 95 7.27 9.53 -11.79
N ARG A 96 7.83 9.08 -12.93
CA ARG A 96 9.04 8.24 -12.92
C ARG A 96 10.23 9.01 -12.34
N ASP A 97 10.49 10.23 -12.82
CA ASP A 97 11.55 11.11 -12.32
C ASP A 97 11.44 11.39 -10.83
N MET A 98 10.22 11.55 -10.30
CA MET A 98 9.98 11.72 -8.87
C MET A 98 10.34 10.44 -8.10
N LEU A 99 9.83 9.29 -8.52
CA LEU A 99 10.08 8.00 -7.84
C LEU A 99 11.57 7.65 -7.82
N LEU A 100 12.31 7.94 -8.90
CA LEU A 100 13.72 7.63 -9.04
C LEU A 100 14.64 8.43 -8.09
N LYS A 101 14.16 9.56 -7.55
CA LYS A 101 14.90 10.37 -6.56
C LYS A 101 14.88 9.77 -5.15
N HIS A 102 13.99 8.81 -4.89
CA HIS A 102 13.76 8.26 -3.57
C HIS A 102 14.33 6.85 -3.38
N LYS A 103 14.53 6.47 -2.11
CA LYS A 103 15.03 5.18 -1.68
C LYS A 103 13.95 4.41 -0.92
N GLY A 104 13.00 3.85 -1.66
CA GLY A 104 12.00 2.94 -1.10
C GLY A 104 11.71 1.74 -1.99
N LEU A 105 10.65 1.02 -1.66
CA LEU A 105 10.19 -0.14 -2.41
C LEU A 105 8.91 0.20 -3.17
N LEU A 106 9.00 0.27 -4.49
CA LEU A 106 7.85 0.34 -5.38
C LEU A 106 7.38 -1.06 -5.76
N VAL A 107 6.16 -1.41 -5.37
CA VAL A 107 5.48 -2.64 -5.73
C VAL A 107 4.54 -2.36 -6.90
N ILE A 108 4.86 -2.89 -8.09
CA ILE A 108 4.03 -2.72 -9.27
C ILE A 108 3.15 -3.97 -9.42
N SER A 109 1.83 -3.78 -9.30
CA SER A 109 0.86 -4.85 -9.49
C SER A 109 0.66 -5.09 -10.99
N MET A 110 1.09 -6.25 -11.48
CA MET A 110 1.08 -6.63 -12.89
C MET A 110 0.00 -7.67 -13.17
N GLU A 111 -0.89 -7.34 -14.11
CA GLU A 111 -1.88 -8.23 -14.73
C GLU A 111 -1.75 -8.23 -16.26
N ASN A 112 -2.46 -9.15 -16.93
CA ASN A 112 -2.57 -9.12 -18.39
C ASN A 112 -3.22 -7.82 -18.86
N GLY A 113 -2.53 -7.10 -19.75
CA GLY A 113 -2.96 -5.77 -20.20
C GLY A 113 -2.37 -4.59 -19.42
N SER A 114 -1.49 -4.86 -18.45
CA SER A 114 -0.70 -3.81 -17.79
C SER A 114 0.18 -3.06 -18.80
N ASP A 115 0.51 -1.81 -18.48
CA ASP A 115 1.42 -0.99 -19.29
C ASP A 115 2.88 -1.41 -19.08
N ILE A 116 3.26 -2.53 -19.70
CA ILE A 116 4.61 -3.08 -19.64
C ILE A 116 5.63 -2.10 -20.24
N LYS A 117 5.22 -1.26 -21.20
CA LYS A 117 6.12 -0.27 -21.81
C LYS A 117 6.60 0.74 -20.76
N SER A 118 5.69 1.29 -19.98
CA SER A 118 6.03 2.26 -18.93
C SER A 118 6.80 1.64 -17.77
N VAL A 119 6.54 0.37 -17.44
CA VAL A 119 7.34 -0.39 -16.48
C VAL A 119 8.78 -0.58 -16.98
N ASN A 120 8.96 -0.93 -18.27
CA ASN A 120 10.28 -1.07 -18.88
C ASN A 120 11.03 0.27 -18.91
N LEU A 121 10.35 1.39 -19.20
CA LEU A 121 10.95 2.72 -19.14
C LEU A 121 11.49 3.02 -17.74
N LEU A 122 10.70 2.79 -16.69
CA LEU A 122 11.16 2.97 -15.31
C LEU A 122 12.38 2.11 -14.97
N ILE A 123 12.39 0.83 -15.39
CA ILE A 123 13.53 -0.09 -15.16
C ILE A 123 14.78 0.44 -15.86
N GLN A 124 14.65 0.90 -17.10
CA GLN A 124 15.75 1.46 -17.88
C GLN A 124 16.29 2.75 -17.25
N GLU A 125 15.42 3.70 -16.94
CA GLU A 125 15.76 5.00 -16.33
C GLU A 125 16.44 4.78 -14.96
N LYS A 126 15.91 3.86 -14.13
CA LYS A 126 16.55 3.46 -12.87
C LYS A 126 18.02 3.04 -13.06
N ALA A 127 18.29 2.21 -14.07
CA ALA A 127 19.66 1.76 -14.35
C ALA A 127 20.56 2.91 -14.85
N GLN A 128 20.02 3.80 -15.69
CA GLN A 128 20.75 4.95 -16.22
C GLN A 128 21.11 5.97 -15.14
N GLU A 129 20.16 6.26 -14.24
CA GLU A 129 20.32 7.22 -13.15
C GLU A 129 21.03 6.64 -11.92
N LYS A 130 21.27 5.31 -11.91
CA LYS A 130 21.77 4.58 -10.74
C LYS A 130 20.90 4.81 -9.50
N SER A 131 19.59 4.90 -9.71
CA SER A 131 18.62 5.16 -8.65
C SER A 131 18.62 4.04 -7.62
N GLN A 132 18.46 4.41 -6.35
CA GLN A 132 18.36 3.47 -5.22
C GLN A 132 16.94 2.92 -5.02
N LEU A 133 15.97 3.34 -5.81
CA LEU A 133 14.61 2.82 -5.80
C LEU A 133 14.63 1.30 -6.02
N ARG A 134 13.96 0.54 -5.17
CA ARG A 134 13.76 -0.90 -5.35
C ARG A 134 12.43 -1.13 -6.05
N ILE A 135 12.42 -2.05 -7.01
CA ILE A 135 11.23 -2.42 -7.77
C ILE A 135 10.89 -3.87 -7.47
N LEU A 136 9.63 -4.13 -7.11
CA LEU A 136 9.08 -5.47 -6.98
C LEU A 136 7.86 -5.59 -7.90
N LEU A 137 7.92 -6.53 -8.84
CA LEU A 137 6.83 -6.86 -9.74
C LEU A 137 5.95 -7.91 -9.06
N GLN A 138 4.80 -7.49 -8.58
CA GLN A 138 3.78 -8.38 -8.02
C GLN A 138 2.92 -8.90 -9.16
N THR A 139 3.03 -10.18 -9.47
CA THR A 139 2.34 -10.80 -10.60
C THR A 139 1.27 -11.78 -10.13
N PHE A 140 0.28 -12.02 -11.00
CA PHE A 140 -0.72 -13.06 -10.82
C PHE A 140 -0.43 -14.25 -11.75
N GLY A 141 -0.98 -15.43 -11.45
CA GLY A 141 -0.64 -16.70 -12.11
C GLY A 141 -0.79 -16.75 -13.63
N ASP A 142 -1.49 -15.79 -14.24
CA ASP A 142 -1.69 -15.66 -15.69
C ASP A 142 -0.86 -14.54 -16.35
N THR A 143 -0.01 -13.83 -15.61
CA THR A 143 0.68 -12.62 -16.10
C THR A 143 1.80 -12.95 -17.08
N ASP A 144 1.71 -12.46 -18.32
CA ASP A 144 2.76 -12.59 -19.32
C ASP A 144 3.97 -11.68 -19.01
N MET A 145 5.02 -12.28 -18.44
CA MET A 145 6.27 -11.59 -18.09
C MET A 145 7.30 -11.55 -19.23
N SER A 146 7.04 -12.19 -20.37
CA SER A 146 8.01 -12.29 -21.47
C SER A 146 8.39 -10.95 -22.09
N LYS A 147 7.55 -9.93 -21.88
CA LYS A 147 7.72 -8.57 -22.40
C LYS A 147 8.40 -7.62 -21.42
N VAL A 148 8.59 -8.04 -20.16
CA VAL A 148 9.32 -7.25 -19.16
C VAL A 148 10.80 -7.39 -19.46
N MET A 149 11.50 -6.27 -19.61
CA MET A 149 12.92 -6.27 -19.91
C MET A 149 13.74 -6.74 -18.71
N ALA A 150 14.93 -7.31 -18.96
CA ALA A 150 15.88 -7.60 -17.90
C ALA A 150 16.32 -6.32 -17.17
N GLY A 151 16.49 -6.39 -15.86
CA GLY A 151 16.91 -5.27 -15.02
C GLY A 151 16.95 -5.62 -13.54
N GLU A 152 17.15 -4.60 -12.70
CA GLU A 152 17.18 -4.75 -11.24
C GLU A 152 15.77 -4.64 -10.65
N TYR A 153 15.07 -5.77 -10.54
CA TYR A 153 13.79 -5.90 -9.85
C TYR A 153 13.62 -7.28 -9.22
N GLU A 154 12.74 -7.35 -8.23
CA GLU A 154 12.30 -8.59 -7.59
C GLU A 154 10.95 -9.01 -8.20
N ILE A 155 10.63 -10.30 -8.13
CA ILE A 155 9.33 -10.82 -8.57
C ILE A 155 8.65 -11.52 -7.39
N PHE A 156 7.38 -11.18 -7.18
CA PHE A 156 6.53 -11.84 -6.18
C PHE A 156 5.26 -12.36 -6.86
N HIS A 157 5.02 -13.66 -6.77
CA HIS A 157 3.82 -14.28 -7.34
C HIS A 157 2.73 -14.39 -6.27
N THR A 158 1.53 -13.92 -6.60
CA THR A 158 0.37 -13.99 -5.70
C THR A 158 -0.90 -14.41 -6.43
N THR A 159 -1.95 -14.73 -5.68
CA THR A 159 -3.25 -15.12 -6.21
C THR A 159 -4.24 -13.96 -6.11
N LYS A 160 -5.20 -13.90 -7.04
CA LYS A 160 -6.29 -12.93 -6.99
C LYS A 160 -7.26 -13.34 -5.89
N HIS A 161 -7.65 -12.40 -5.02
CA HIS A 161 -8.62 -12.65 -3.96
C HIS A 161 -10.04 -12.35 -4.44
N SER A 162 -11.02 -13.14 -4.02
CA SER A 162 -12.38 -13.10 -4.59
C SER A 162 -13.29 -12.05 -3.94
N TRP A 163 -12.88 -11.52 -2.78
CA TRP A 163 -13.71 -10.67 -1.92
C TRP A 163 -15.08 -11.27 -1.58
N ALA A 164 -15.26 -12.57 -1.80
CA ALA A 164 -16.56 -13.21 -1.68
C ALA A 164 -17.03 -13.28 -0.22
N LYS A 165 -16.15 -12.98 0.75
CA LYS A 165 -16.43 -13.08 2.20
C LYS A 165 -16.97 -14.46 2.56
N LYS A 166 -16.47 -15.50 1.87
CA LYS A 166 -16.93 -16.90 1.98
C LYS A 166 -15.81 -17.86 2.39
N GLY A 167 -14.63 -17.36 2.75
CA GLY A 167 -13.52 -18.18 3.21
C GLY A 167 -13.71 -18.74 4.63
N HIS A 168 -12.84 -19.69 5.00
CA HIS A 168 -12.54 -20.05 6.39
C HIS A 168 -11.30 -19.26 6.81
N GLY A 169 -11.48 -18.05 7.33
CA GLY A 169 -10.36 -17.23 7.76
C GLY A 169 -9.71 -17.86 8.98
N GLU A 170 -8.50 -18.39 8.85
CA GLU A 170 -7.61 -18.76 9.97
C GLU A 170 -7.05 -17.48 10.62
N TYR A 171 -7.93 -16.58 11.04
CA TYR A 171 -7.56 -15.24 11.50
C TYR A 171 -6.71 -15.27 12.77
N GLU A 172 -6.70 -16.37 13.51
CA GLU A 172 -5.77 -16.64 14.61
C GLU A 172 -4.30 -16.61 14.18
N GLN A 173 -4.01 -16.73 12.88
CA GLN A 173 -2.67 -16.58 12.30
C GLN A 173 -2.43 -15.19 11.68
N CYS A 174 -3.41 -14.27 11.73
CA CYS A 174 -3.32 -12.97 11.09
C CYS A 174 -2.34 -12.05 11.82
N CYS A 175 -1.33 -11.53 11.13
CA CYS A 175 -0.34 -10.61 11.70
C CYS A 175 -0.95 -9.33 12.26
N PHE A 176 -2.04 -8.83 11.68
CA PHE A 176 -2.73 -7.66 12.23
C PHE A 176 -3.17 -7.91 13.67
N LEU A 177 -3.67 -9.11 13.95
CA LEU A 177 -4.09 -9.50 15.28
C LEU A 177 -2.88 -9.88 16.16
N ASN A 178 -2.03 -10.79 15.68
CA ASN A 178 -0.95 -11.39 16.47
C ASN A 178 0.17 -10.41 16.79
N GLN A 179 0.53 -9.56 15.82
CA GLN A 179 1.59 -8.57 15.97
C GLN A 179 1.01 -7.19 16.35
N ASN A 180 -0.30 -7.09 16.59
CA ASN A 180 -0.98 -5.85 16.96
C ASN A 180 -0.69 -4.72 15.95
N TRP A 181 -0.82 -5.01 14.65
CA TRP A 181 -0.65 -4.01 13.59
C TRP A 181 -1.93 -3.21 13.37
N ALA A 182 -1.84 -2.06 12.71
CA ALA A 182 -2.99 -1.25 12.34
C ALA A 182 -2.77 -0.56 10.99
N ALA A 183 -3.86 -0.11 10.37
CA ALA A 183 -3.84 0.75 9.21
C ALA A 183 -4.38 2.14 9.56
N VAL A 184 -3.84 3.18 8.95
CA VAL A 184 -4.36 4.55 9.04
C VAL A 184 -5.00 4.93 7.73
N LEU A 185 -6.27 5.32 7.75
CA LEU A 185 -7.02 5.76 6.57
C LEU A 185 -6.67 7.21 6.21
N TRP A 186 -7.05 7.66 5.00
CA TRP A 186 -6.71 9.01 4.51
C TRP A 186 -7.17 10.14 5.44
N ASN A 187 -8.26 9.94 6.17
CA ASN A 187 -8.81 10.93 7.12
C ASN A 187 -8.21 10.82 8.54
N GLY A 188 -7.23 9.96 8.78
CA GLY A 188 -6.58 9.77 10.07
C GLY A 188 -7.27 8.76 11.00
N THR A 189 -8.36 8.12 10.54
CA THR A 189 -8.98 6.99 11.25
C THR A 189 -8.04 5.80 11.31
N ILE A 190 -7.91 5.16 12.47
CA ILE A 190 -7.07 3.98 12.68
C ILE A 190 -7.99 2.75 12.72
N VAL A 191 -7.72 1.79 11.83
CA VAL A 191 -8.49 0.55 11.71
C VAL A 191 -7.63 -0.68 11.98
N SER A 192 -8.27 -1.75 12.46
CA SER A 192 -7.59 -2.97 12.91
C SER A 192 -7.35 -4.00 11.81
N CYS A 193 -7.70 -3.72 10.56
CA CYS A 193 -7.65 -4.71 9.47
C CYS A 193 -7.10 -4.10 8.17
N CYS A 194 -6.13 -4.77 7.53
CA CYS A 194 -5.59 -4.36 6.22
C CYS A 194 -6.62 -4.42 5.09
N PHE A 195 -7.69 -5.19 5.28
CA PHE A 195 -8.70 -5.50 4.26
C PHE A 195 -10.05 -4.80 4.51
N ASP A 196 -10.06 -3.80 5.39
CA ASP A 196 -11.25 -3.05 5.78
C ASP A 196 -11.53 -1.88 4.83
N MET A 197 -11.99 -2.22 3.63
CA MET A 197 -12.30 -1.25 2.56
C MET A 197 -13.26 -0.14 2.98
N GLU A 198 -14.20 -0.44 3.87
CA GLU A 198 -15.23 0.50 4.31
C GLU A 198 -14.80 1.29 5.56
N GLY A 199 -13.67 0.94 6.18
CA GLY A 199 -13.17 1.60 7.39
C GLY A 199 -14.03 1.36 8.63
N GLU A 200 -14.65 0.19 8.75
CA GLU A 200 -15.60 -0.15 9.83
C GLU A 200 -14.91 -0.71 11.09
N ALA A 201 -13.72 -1.29 10.95
CA ALA A 201 -12.94 -1.89 12.03
C ALA A 201 -12.17 -0.83 12.84
N VAL A 202 -12.85 0.27 13.19
CA VAL A 202 -12.26 1.42 13.87
C VAL A 202 -11.78 1.06 15.27
N ILE A 203 -10.55 1.45 15.56
CA ILE A 203 -9.93 1.35 16.89
C ILE A 203 -9.47 2.68 17.45
N GLY A 204 -9.38 3.74 16.63
CA GLY A 204 -9.09 5.09 17.10
C GLY A 204 -8.83 6.09 15.98
N HIS A 205 -8.12 7.16 16.31
CA HIS A 205 -7.76 8.23 15.38
C HIS A 205 -6.40 8.83 15.75
N VAL A 206 -5.61 9.25 14.76
CA VAL A 206 -4.28 9.86 14.96
C VAL A 206 -4.29 11.17 15.77
N ASN A 207 -5.46 11.78 15.99
CA ASN A 207 -5.59 13.00 16.78
C ASN A 207 -5.70 12.71 18.28
N ASN A 208 -6.05 11.48 18.65
CA ASN A 208 -6.14 11.04 20.04
C ASN A 208 -5.78 9.54 20.15
N PRO A 209 -4.49 9.18 19.96
CA PRO A 209 -4.09 7.80 19.81
C PRO A 209 -3.86 7.09 21.16
N GLN A 210 -4.86 7.12 22.05
CA GLN A 210 -4.75 6.53 23.39
C GLN A 210 -5.41 5.15 23.46
N HIS A 211 -4.77 4.23 24.20
CA HIS A 211 -5.28 2.89 24.50
C HIS A 211 -5.66 2.05 23.26
N LEU A 212 -4.96 2.25 22.14
CA LEU A 212 -5.22 1.53 20.90
C LEU A 212 -4.71 0.08 20.98
N LYS A 213 -5.63 -0.86 20.78
CA LYS A 213 -5.34 -2.29 20.72
C LYS A 213 -6.10 -2.91 19.56
N ASN A 214 -5.39 -3.67 18.74
CA ASN A 214 -6.03 -4.46 17.71
C ASN A 214 -6.91 -5.55 18.36
N ARG A 215 -8.04 -5.83 17.73
CA ARG A 215 -9.01 -6.86 18.11
C ARG A 215 -9.61 -7.49 16.85
N PRO A 216 -9.98 -8.78 16.90
CA PRO A 216 -10.76 -9.42 15.85
C PRO A 216 -12.02 -8.60 15.53
N TRP A 217 -12.43 -8.60 14.27
CA TRP A 217 -13.64 -7.91 13.81
C TRP A 217 -14.50 -8.83 12.94
N ARG A 218 -15.72 -8.40 12.60
CA ARG A 218 -16.76 -9.28 12.01
C ARG A 218 -16.37 -9.98 10.71
N LEU A 219 -15.40 -9.49 9.94
CA LEU A 219 -14.92 -10.16 8.72
C LEU A 219 -13.70 -11.06 8.94
N CYS A 220 -13.12 -11.11 10.14
CA CYS A 220 -12.00 -12.00 10.44
C CYS A 220 -12.33 -13.48 10.13
N PRO A 221 -13.48 -14.04 10.54
CA PRO A 221 -13.80 -15.44 10.28
C PRO A 221 -13.96 -15.81 8.80
N THR A 222 -14.18 -14.82 7.92
CA THR A 222 -14.37 -15.03 6.47
C THR A 222 -13.26 -14.42 5.62
N CYS A 223 -12.15 -14.06 6.25
CA CYS A 223 -11.02 -13.41 5.61
C CYS A 223 -10.30 -14.37 4.65
N GLU A 224 -10.21 -14.00 3.38
CA GLU A 224 -9.46 -14.75 2.34
C GLU A 224 -8.00 -14.27 2.21
N VAL A 225 -7.62 -13.24 2.97
CA VAL A 225 -6.31 -12.58 2.93
C VAL A 225 -5.63 -12.61 4.30
N VAL A 226 -5.72 -13.74 5.00
CA VAL A 226 -5.02 -13.92 6.28
C VAL A 226 -3.53 -13.69 6.05
N LEU A 227 -3.05 -12.53 6.47
CA LEU A 227 -1.65 -12.14 6.33
C LEU A 227 -0.82 -12.91 7.35
N ARG A 228 0.14 -13.68 6.86
CA ARG A 228 1.01 -14.53 7.70
C ARG A 228 2.41 -13.91 7.83
N CYS A 229 2.92 -14.06 9.04
CA CYS A 229 4.23 -13.77 9.60
C CYS A 229 4.48 -14.93 10.58
#